data_AF-A0A1X0I3L0-F1
#
_entry.id   AF-A0A1X0I3L0-F1
#
_cell.length_a   1.000
_cell.length_b   1.000
_cell.length_c   1.000
_cell.angle_alpha   90.00
_cell.angle_beta   90.00
_cell.angle_gamma   90.00
#
_symmetry.space_group_name_H-M   'P 1'
#
loop_
_entity.id
_entity.type
_entity.pdbx_description
1 polymer ?
#
loop_
_entity_poly.entity_id
_entity_poly.type
_entity_poly.pdbx_seq_one_letter_code
_entity_poly.pdbx_strand_id
1 'polypeptide(L)'
;MQQYNIRAGDRVGAVEIGGRELGAKLLILYENRNGSLHVARVAKVTRWRPATAGDLLATGYPSPRGDIYFLADLEFVEHLPTWAGSIDLERLTSKVRDGAPIVSTWWDVVRAASNVKP
;
A
#
# COMPACT_ATOMS: atom_id res chain seq x y z
N MET A 1 -11.21 -7.38 -12.15
CA MET A 1 -10.12 -6.41 -11.91
C MET A 1 -10.21 -5.96 -10.47
N GLN A 2 -9.14 -6.07 -9.68
CA GLN A 2 -9.16 -5.71 -8.26
C GLN A 2 -8.62 -4.29 -8.09
N GLN A 3 -9.20 -3.54 -7.17
CA GLN A 3 -8.86 -2.14 -6.93
C GLN A 3 -8.39 -1.94 -5.51
N TYR A 4 -7.48 -0.98 -5.34
CA TYR A 4 -7.01 -0.56 -4.03
C TYR A 4 -7.12 0.95 -3.89
N ASN A 5 -7.72 1.41 -2.79
CA ASN A 5 -7.94 2.82 -2.55
C ASN A 5 -6.94 3.38 -1.52
N ILE A 6 -6.40 4.56 -1.81
CA ILE A 6 -5.66 5.38 -0.87
C ILE A 6 -6.40 6.70 -0.68
N ARG A 7 -6.41 7.20 0.56
CA ARG A 7 -7.07 8.47 0.89
C ARG A 7 -6.18 9.66 0.52
N ALA A 8 -6.78 10.67 -0.08
CA ALA A 8 -6.18 11.95 -0.44
C ALA A 8 -6.88 13.10 0.33
N GLY A 9 -6.47 14.34 0.07
CA GLY A 9 -7.06 15.56 0.65
C GLY A 9 -6.44 15.98 1.99
N ASP A 10 -7.21 16.67 2.83
CA ASP A 10 -6.69 17.46 3.97
C ASP A 10 -6.42 16.64 5.25
N ARG A 11 -5.96 15.40 5.12
CA ARG A 11 -5.58 14.57 6.29
C ARG A 11 -4.07 14.39 6.40
N VAL A 12 -3.60 14.26 7.63
CA VAL A 12 -2.23 13.82 7.91
C VAL A 12 -2.02 12.41 7.32
N GLY A 13 -1.09 12.28 6.37
CA GLY A 13 -0.84 11.04 5.63
C GLY A 13 -1.81 10.79 4.47
N ALA A 14 -2.48 11.84 3.95
CA ALA A 14 -3.09 11.78 2.63
C ALA A 14 -2.02 11.81 1.54
N VAL A 15 -2.35 11.16 0.43
CA VAL A 15 -1.56 11.26 -0.79
C VAL A 15 -1.98 12.50 -1.56
N GLU A 16 -1.01 13.30 -1.96
CA GLU A 16 -1.22 14.51 -2.76
C GLU A 16 -1.22 14.20 -4.26
N ILE A 17 -1.84 15.08 -5.04
CA ILE A 17 -1.74 15.04 -6.51
C ILE A 17 -0.27 15.22 -6.89
N GLY A 18 0.29 14.28 -7.65
CA GLY A 18 1.72 14.28 -7.99
C GLY A 18 2.64 13.73 -6.90
N GLY A 19 2.09 13.27 -5.78
CA GLY A 19 2.83 12.61 -4.72
C GLY A 19 3.57 11.37 -5.22
N ARG A 20 4.74 11.09 -4.63
CA ARG A 20 5.62 9.97 -4.99
C ARG A 20 4.91 8.61 -4.93
N GLU A 21 3.89 8.49 -4.09
CA GLU A 21 3.07 7.30 -3.90
C GLU A 21 2.34 6.92 -5.20
N LEU A 22 1.90 7.91 -5.98
CA LEU A 22 1.24 7.69 -7.28
C LEU A 22 2.22 7.27 -8.38
N GLY A 23 3.53 7.49 -8.17
CA GLY A 23 4.59 7.01 -9.05
C GLY A 23 4.96 5.55 -8.84
N ALA A 24 4.53 4.94 -7.73
CA ALA A 24 4.90 3.57 -7.39
C ALA A 24 4.35 2.57 -8.41
N LYS A 25 5.24 1.69 -8.91
CA LYS A 25 4.88 0.64 -9.89
C LYS A 25 4.44 -0.66 -9.23
N LEU A 26 4.80 -0.85 -7.96
CA LEU A 26 4.46 -2.01 -7.16
C LEU A 26 3.88 -1.55 -5.83
N LEU A 27 2.89 -2.28 -5.34
CA LEU A 27 2.37 -2.18 -3.99
C LEU A 27 2.67 -3.46 -3.24
N ILE A 28 3.23 -3.32 -2.03
CA ILE A 28 3.29 -4.38 -1.03
C ILE A 28 2.11 -4.15 -0.11
N LEU A 29 1.13 -5.07 -0.15
CA LEU A 29 0.00 -5.08 0.75
C LEU A 29 0.34 -5.95 1.95
N TYR A 30 0.05 -5.45 3.13
CA TYR A 30 0.33 -6.13 4.38
C TYR A 30 -0.88 -6.13 5.29
N GLU A 31 -0.87 -7.04 6.25
CA GLU A 31 -1.88 -7.13 7.28
C GLU A 31 -1.24 -7.36 8.64
N ASN A 32 -1.96 -6.97 9.68
CA ASN A 32 -1.57 -7.29 11.04
C ASN A 32 -2.13 -8.67 11.40
N ARG A 33 -1.26 -9.65 11.64
CA ARG A 33 -1.63 -10.96 12.19
C ARG A 33 -1.04 -11.07 13.59
N ASN A 34 -1.90 -11.20 14.60
CA ASN A 34 -1.50 -11.40 16.00
C ASN A 34 -0.51 -10.35 16.52
N GLY A 35 -0.62 -9.10 16.09
CA GLY A 35 0.23 -7.99 16.55
C GLY A 35 1.43 -7.70 15.66
N SER A 36 1.74 -8.56 14.67
CA SER A 36 2.89 -8.39 13.77
C SER A 36 2.45 -8.14 12.33
N LEU A 37 3.20 -7.31 11.61
CA LEU A 37 2.94 -7.01 10.20
C LEU A 37 3.49 -8.10 9.29
N HIS A 38 2.65 -8.63 8.40
CA HIS A 38 3.04 -9.63 7.41
C HIS A 38 2.69 -9.20 5.99
N VAL A 39 3.58 -9.51 5.05
CA VAL A 39 3.28 -9.34 3.61
C VAL A 39 2.13 -10.26 3.26
N ALA A 40 1.02 -9.67 2.86
CA ALA A 40 -0.17 -10.40 2.43
C ALA A 40 -0.11 -10.65 0.93
N ARG A 41 0.16 -9.61 0.13
CA ARG A 41 0.19 -9.68 -1.34
C ARG A 41 1.16 -8.64 -1.91
N VAL A 42 1.59 -8.85 -3.15
CA VAL A 42 2.24 -7.82 -3.97
C VAL A 42 1.46 -7.66 -5.26
N ALA A 43 1.31 -6.43 -5.71
CA ALA A 43 0.62 -6.11 -6.96
C ALA A 43 1.39 -5.09 -7.79
N LYS A 44 1.30 -5.22 -9.11
CA LYS A 44 1.66 -4.16 -10.04
C LYS A 44 0.51 -3.15 -10.12
N VAL A 45 0.87 -1.88 -10.14
CA VAL A 45 -0.09 -0.80 -10.40
C VAL A 45 -0.13 -0.54 -11.89
N THR A 46 -1.29 -0.76 -12.49
CA THR A 46 -1.51 -0.53 -13.92
C THR A 46 -1.85 0.94 -14.20
N ARG A 47 -2.73 1.52 -13.37
CA ARG A 47 -3.07 2.94 -13.41
C ARG A 47 -3.61 3.43 -12.07
N TRP A 48 -3.45 4.73 -11.83
CA TRP A 48 -4.14 5.46 -10.79
C TRP A 48 -5.25 6.31 -11.39
N ARG A 49 -6.37 6.45 -10.69
CA ARG A 49 -7.45 7.38 -11.04
C ARG A 49 -7.99 8.08 -9.79
N PRO A 50 -8.29 9.39 -9.85
CA PRO A 50 -8.98 10.07 -8.77
C PRO A 50 -10.40 9.50 -8.63
N ALA A 51 -10.92 9.51 -7.41
CA ALA A 51 -12.29 9.14 -7.09
C ALA A 51 -12.78 9.93 -5.88
N THR A 52 -14.08 10.18 -5.82
CA THR A 52 -14.74 10.82 -4.69
C THR A 52 -15.32 9.79 -3.72
N ALA A 53 -15.71 10.23 -2.52
CA ALA A 53 -16.51 9.40 -1.61
C ALA A 53 -17.79 8.84 -2.28
N GLY A 54 -18.45 9.65 -3.11
CA GLY A 54 -19.63 9.23 -3.87
C GLY A 54 -19.33 8.11 -4.87
N ASP A 55 -18.19 8.19 -5.57
CA ASP A 55 -17.76 7.14 -6.50
C ASP A 55 -17.51 5.81 -5.77
N LEU A 56 -16.90 5.84 -4.58
CA LEU A 56 -16.69 4.64 -3.75
C LEU A 56 -18.01 4.06 -3.24
N LEU A 57 -18.95 4.90 -2.79
CA LEU A 57 -20.27 4.44 -2.37
C LEU A 57 -21.01 3.75 -3.52
N ALA A 58 -20.90 4.28 -4.75
CA ALA A 58 -21.50 3.68 -5.93
C ALA A 58 -20.94 2.28 -6.27
N THR A 59 -19.74 1.92 -5.79
CA THR A 59 -19.19 0.56 -5.91
C THR A 59 -19.57 -0.36 -4.75
N GLY A 60 -20.36 0.10 -3.79
CA GLY A 60 -20.70 -0.65 -2.56
C GLY A 60 -19.60 -0.60 -1.49
N TYR A 61 -18.64 0.33 -1.57
CA TYR A 61 -17.62 0.49 -0.53
C TYR A 61 -18.26 0.96 0.78
N PRO A 62 -18.00 0.29 1.91
CA PRO A 62 -18.64 0.64 3.17
C PRO A 62 -18.01 1.90 3.77
N SER A 63 -18.82 2.96 3.89
CA SER A 63 -18.52 4.18 4.67
C SER A 63 -17.15 4.82 4.39
N PRO A 64 -16.98 5.50 3.24
CA PRO A 64 -15.80 6.34 2.99
C PRO A 64 -15.54 7.31 4.14
N ARG A 65 -14.26 7.51 4.47
CA ARG A 65 -13.78 8.35 5.59
C ARG A 65 -12.93 9.52 5.09
N GLY A 66 -13.21 10.00 3.91
CA GLY A 66 -12.53 11.11 3.25
C GLY A 66 -13.27 11.47 1.97
N ASP A 67 -13.02 12.67 1.45
CA ASP A 67 -13.78 13.18 0.29
C ASP A 67 -13.14 12.79 -1.05
N ILE A 68 -11.81 12.62 -1.06
CA ILE A 68 -11.01 12.31 -2.23
C ILE A 68 -10.15 11.08 -1.99
N TYR A 69 -10.03 10.26 -3.02
CA TYR A 69 -9.26 9.04 -3.07
C TYR A 69 -8.47 8.96 -4.38
N PHE A 70 -7.41 8.16 -4.37
CA PHE A 70 -6.87 7.56 -5.58
C PHE A 70 -7.14 6.06 -5.57
N LEU A 71 -7.66 5.55 -6.69
CA LEU A 71 -7.88 4.14 -6.92
C LEU A 71 -6.79 3.61 -7.84
N ALA A 72 -6.07 2.59 -7.37
CA ALA A 72 -5.16 1.80 -8.20
C ALA A 72 -5.88 0.59 -8.77
N ASP A 73 -5.71 0.38 -10.07
CA ASP A 73 -6.05 -0.90 -10.70
C ASP A 73 -4.85 -1.84 -10.59
N LEU A 74 -5.10 -3.02 -10.01
CA LEU A 74 -4.05 -3.95 -9.59
C LEU A 74 -4.01 -5.23 -10.44
N GLU A 75 -2.79 -5.64 -10.75
CA GLU A 75 -2.46 -6.99 -11.21
C GLU A 75 -1.62 -7.67 -10.11
N PHE A 76 -2.18 -8.69 -9.46
CA PHE A 76 -1.49 -9.39 -8.38
C PHE A 76 -0.37 -10.28 -8.92
N VAL A 77 0.75 -10.28 -8.20
CA VAL A 77 1.83 -11.25 -8.42
C VAL A 77 1.40 -12.57 -7.81
N GLU A 78 1.16 -13.59 -8.65
CA GLU A 78 0.64 -14.90 -8.21
C GLU A 78 1.61 -15.64 -7.29
N HIS A 79 2.90 -15.60 -7.62
CA HIS A 79 3.95 -16.29 -6.87
C HIS A 79 4.93 -15.27 -6.29
N LEU A 80 4.82 -15.02 -4.99
CA LEU A 80 5.80 -14.22 -4.28
C LEU A 80 7.09 -15.02 -4.11
N PRO A 81 8.26 -14.36 -4.16
CA PRO A 81 9.51 -15.03 -3.84
C PRO A 81 9.49 -15.51 -2.39
N THR A 82 10.19 -16.61 -2.12
CA THR A 82 10.19 -17.28 -0.80
C THR A 82 10.63 -16.37 0.35
N TRP A 83 11.48 -15.38 0.07
CA TRP A 83 11.96 -14.41 1.04
C TRP A 83 10.95 -13.28 1.34
N ALA A 84 9.83 -13.16 0.62
CA ALA A 84 8.87 -12.07 0.83
C ALA A 84 8.28 -12.06 2.26
N GLY A 85 8.13 -13.24 2.87
CA GLY A 85 7.70 -13.37 4.26
C GLY A 85 8.74 -12.92 5.29
N SER A 86 10.01 -12.77 4.88
CA SER A 86 11.12 -12.32 5.73
C SER A 86 11.29 -10.80 5.73
N ILE A 87 10.49 -10.06 4.94
CA ILE A 87 10.55 -8.59 4.93
C ILE A 87 10.07 -8.07 6.29
N ASP A 88 10.97 -7.44 7.03
CA ASP A 88 10.66 -6.71 8.26
C ASP A 88 9.84 -5.44 7.94
N LEU A 89 8.52 -5.61 7.91
CA LEU A 89 7.58 -4.54 7.61
C LEU A 89 7.52 -3.49 8.72
N GLU A 90 7.68 -3.89 9.98
CA GLU A 90 7.70 -2.94 11.11
C GLU A 90 8.85 -1.94 10.96
N ARG A 91 10.02 -2.42 10.52
CA ARG A 91 11.14 -1.54 10.19
C ARG A 91 10.81 -0.60 9.04
N LEU A 92 10.20 -1.09 7.96
CA LEU A 92 9.80 -0.27 6.81
C LEU A 92 8.74 0.77 7.16
N THR A 93 7.84 0.45 8.11
CA THR A 93 6.74 1.33 8.51
C THR A 93 7.00 2.16 9.77
N SER A 94 8.12 1.95 10.45
CA SER A 94 8.45 2.56 11.75
C SER A 94 8.36 4.09 11.83
N LYS A 95 8.51 4.79 10.69
CA LYS A 95 8.55 6.26 10.63
C LYS A 95 7.28 6.89 10.09
N VAL A 96 6.24 6.11 9.82
CA VAL A 96 4.99 6.65 9.30
C VAL A 96 3.83 6.35 10.25
N ARG A 97 2.78 7.15 10.09
CA ARG A 97 1.53 6.95 10.80
C ARG A 97 0.78 5.75 10.23
N ASP A 98 0.05 5.06 11.10
CA ASP A 98 -0.84 3.96 10.71
C ASP A 98 -1.79 4.35 9.58
N GLY A 99 -1.82 3.50 8.55
CA GLY A 99 -2.69 3.67 7.39
C GLY A 99 -2.27 4.80 6.43
N ALA A 100 -1.06 5.34 6.58
CA ALA A 100 -0.41 6.15 5.54
C ALA A 100 0.43 5.22 4.62
N PRO A 101 0.30 5.33 3.29
CA PRO A 101 1.18 4.60 2.39
C PRO A 101 2.62 5.09 2.50
N ILE A 102 3.57 4.22 2.18
CA ILE A 102 5.01 4.52 2.22
C ILE A 102 5.61 4.19 0.87
N VAL A 103 6.41 5.11 0.36
CA VAL A 103 7.29 4.82 -0.76
C VAL A 103 8.64 4.37 -0.20
N SER A 104 9.00 3.14 -0.56
CA SER A 104 10.29 2.52 -0.24
C SER A 104 11.04 2.20 -1.52
N THR A 105 12.36 2.16 -1.44
CA THR A 105 13.19 1.69 -2.55
C THR A 105 13.37 0.18 -2.48
N TRP A 106 13.79 -0.44 -3.59
CA TRP A 106 14.21 -1.84 -3.59
C TRP A 106 15.33 -2.12 -2.58
N TRP A 107 16.24 -1.17 -2.39
CA TRP A 107 17.31 -1.31 -1.40
C TRP A 107 16.78 -1.38 0.03
N ASP A 108 15.76 -0.59 0.37
CA ASP A 108 15.12 -0.66 1.69
C ASP A 108 14.43 -2.00 1.92
N VAL A 109 13.74 -2.52 0.90
CA VAL A 109 13.10 -3.84 0.94
C VAL A 109 14.14 -4.95 1.13
N VAL A 110 15.24 -4.93 0.36
CA VAL A 110 16.32 -5.92 0.49
C VAL A 110 16.94 -5.86 1.88
N ARG A 111 17.24 -4.67 2.41
CA ARG A 111 17.77 -4.54 3.78
C ARG A 111 16.79 -5.04 4.84
N ALA A 112 15.49 -4.81 4.66
CA ALA A 112 14.46 -5.30 5.56
C ALA A 112 14.30 -6.83 5.50
N ALA A 113 14.57 -7.45 4.35
CA ALA A 113 14.53 -8.91 4.20
C ALA A 113 15.84 -9.61 4.63
N SER A 114 16.96 -8.89 4.67
CA SER A 114 18.30 -9.45 4.91
C SER A 114 18.66 -9.60 6.40
N ASN A 115 17.79 -9.19 7.32
CA ASN A 115 17.97 -9.35 8.78
C ASN A 115 17.82 -10.81 9.27
N VAL A 116 17.91 -11.81 8.38
CA VAL A 116 17.94 -13.22 8.76
C VAL A 116 19.24 -13.44 9.53
N LYS A 117 19.14 -13.59 10.86
CA LYS A 117 20.24 -14.15 11.65
C LYS A 117 20.61 -15.51 11.03
N PRO A 118 21.90 -15.82 10.85
CA PRO A 118 22.31 -17.16 10.45
C PRO A 118 21.80 -18.22 11.43
#